data_AF-A0AAU9ILL2-F1
#
_entry.id   AF-A0AAU9ILL2-F1
#
_cell.length_a   1.000
_cell.length_b   1.000
_cell.length_c   1.000
_cell.angle_alpha   90.00
_cell.angle_beta   90.00
_cell.angle_gamma   90.00
#
_symmetry.space_group_name_H-M   'P 1'
#
loop_
_entity.id
_entity.type
_entity.pdbx_description
1 polymer ?
#
loop_
_entity_poly.entity_id
_entity_poly.type
_entity_poly.pdbx_seq_one_letter_code
_entity_poly.pdbx_strand_id
1 'polypeptide(L)'
;MVGGLVPKLQAYVLARFNWPPTMRTILQHPAGPFTIHFWCAWIKWGIVVANIADLKVPAENISANQQFVLILSGATWTKWCTQVTPFNANLMACNFFMTCSAIYQMSRKLRASYSKSK
;
A
#
# COMPACT_ATOMS: atom_id res chain seq x y z
N MET A 1 -25.22 -12.34 0.29
CA MET A 1 -24.16 -12.97 -0.53
C MET A 1 -23.84 -14.35 0.02
N VAL A 2 -24.70 -15.32 -0.28
CA VAL A 2 -24.68 -16.68 0.25
C VAL A 2 -23.99 -17.57 -0.80
N GLY A 3 -22.75 -18.03 -0.55
CA GLY A 3 -22.12 -19.05 -1.44
C GLY A 3 -20.59 -19.08 -1.58
N GLY A 4 -19.82 -18.16 -0.99
CA GLY A 4 -18.35 -18.16 -1.15
C GLY A 4 -17.61 -19.14 -0.22
N LEU A 5 -16.42 -19.60 -0.63
CA LEU A 5 -15.49 -20.38 0.22
C LEU A 5 -15.06 -19.58 1.46
N VAL A 6 -14.87 -18.27 1.29
CA VAL A 6 -14.37 -17.36 2.33
C VAL A 6 -15.28 -17.30 3.56
N PRO A 7 -16.61 -17.06 3.45
CA PRO A 7 -17.52 -17.14 4.59
C PRO A 7 -17.51 -18.49 5.31
N LYS A 8 -17.36 -19.61 4.59
CA LYS A 8 -17.32 -20.95 5.17
C LYS A 8 -16.04 -21.17 5.99
N LEU A 9 -14.89 -20.78 5.44
CA LEU A 9 -13.60 -20.83 6.12
C LEU A 9 -13.58 -19.93 7.35
N GLN A 10 -14.11 -18.71 7.22
CA GLN A 10 -14.21 -17.77 8.33
C GLN A 10 -15.06 -18.32 9.47
N ALA A 11 -16.24 -18.88 9.16
CA ALA A 11 -17.10 -19.52 10.16
C ALA A 11 -16.40 -20.73 10.83
N TYR A 12 -15.69 -21.55 10.06
CA TYR A 12 -14.93 -22.68 10.58
C TYR A 12 -13.82 -22.23 11.56
N VAL A 13 -13.02 -21.23 11.18
CA VAL A 13 -11.94 -20.70 12.04
C VAL A 13 -12.49 -20.06 13.31
N LEU A 14 -13.62 -19.35 13.23
CA LEU A 14 -14.27 -18.73 14.38
C LEU A 14 -14.89 -19.77 15.34
N ALA A 15 -15.35 -20.91 14.82
CA ALA A 15 -15.90 -22.00 15.61
C ALA A 15 -14.83 -22.93 16.22
N ARG A 16 -13.65 -23.04 15.58
CA ARG A 16 -12.58 -23.97 15.99
C ARG A 16 -11.84 -23.55 17.26
N PHE A 17 -11.79 -22.26 17.56
CA PHE A 17 -11.04 -21.69 18.68
C PHE A 17 -11.89 -20.68 19.46
N ASN A 18 -11.73 -20.62 20.79
CA ASN A 18 -12.42 -19.63 21.62
C ASN A 18 -11.67 -18.29 21.59
N TRP A 19 -11.89 -17.51 20.54
CA TRP A 19 -11.25 -16.21 20.34
C TRP A 19 -11.71 -15.15 21.36
N PRO A 20 -10.81 -14.29 21.86
CA PRO A 20 -11.20 -13.11 22.62
C PRO A 20 -12.06 -12.16 21.77
N PRO A 21 -12.92 -11.32 22.38
CA PRO A 21 -13.89 -10.48 21.68
C PRO A 21 -13.27 -9.59 20.59
N THR A 22 -12.10 -9.02 20.86
CA THR A 22 -11.36 -8.16 19.93
C THR A 22 -10.94 -8.89 18.65
N MET A 23 -10.45 -10.12 18.78
CA MET A 23 -10.05 -10.92 17.62
C MET A 23 -11.26 -11.34 16.78
N ARG A 24 -12.40 -11.65 17.42
CA ARG A 24 -13.64 -11.92 16.68
C ARG A 24 -14.05 -10.72 15.82
N THR A 25 -14.00 -9.50 16.36
CA THR A 25 -14.30 -8.28 15.60
C THR A 25 -13.38 -8.09 14.39
N ILE A 26 -12.07 -8.29 14.56
CA ILE A 26 -11.10 -8.16 13.46
C ILE A 26 -11.33 -9.22 12.38
N LEU A 27 -11.56 -10.47 12.79
CA LEU A 27 -11.81 -11.59 11.87
C LEU A 27 -13.16 -11.45 11.14
N GLN A 28 -14.16 -10.82 11.76
CA GLN A 28 -15.48 -10.57 11.18
C GLN A 28 -15.57 -9.29 10.35
N HIS A 29 -14.55 -8.42 10.40
CA HIS A 29 -14.56 -7.15 9.69
C HIS A 29 -14.68 -7.35 8.15
N PRO A 30 -15.48 -6.54 7.43
CA PRO A 30 -15.64 -6.65 5.97
C PRO A 30 -14.35 -6.40 5.18
N ALA A 31 -13.39 -5.69 5.76
CA ALA A 31 -12.02 -5.55 5.24
C ALA A 31 -10.98 -6.35 6.07
N GLY A 32 -11.41 -7.41 6.74
CA GLY A 32 -10.57 -8.24 7.61
C GLY A 32 -9.65 -9.19 6.83
N PRO A 33 -8.84 -10.01 7.54
CA PRO A 33 -7.80 -10.87 6.95
C PRO A 33 -8.34 -11.99 6.05
N PHE A 34 -9.65 -12.24 6.06
CA PHE A 34 -10.28 -13.17 5.13
C PHE A 34 -10.63 -12.54 3.77
N THR A 35 -10.44 -11.23 3.60
CA THR A 35 -10.81 -10.53 2.36
C THR A 35 -9.61 -9.98 1.60
N ILE A 36 -9.80 -9.81 0.29
CA ILE A 36 -8.76 -9.32 -0.61
C ILE A 36 -8.28 -7.90 -0.25
N HIS A 37 -9.16 -7.08 0.34
CA HIS A 37 -8.86 -5.72 0.76
C HIS A 37 -7.70 -5.67 1.77
N PHE A 38 -7.59 -6.64 2.67
CA PHE A 38 -6.50 -6.71 3.63
C PHE A 38 -5.17 -7.03 2.92
N TRP A 39 -5.11 -8.14 2.19
CA TRP A 39 -3.87 -8.62 1.58
C TRP A 39 -3.36 -7.75 0.44
N CYS A 40 -4.25 -7.18 -0.38
CA CYS A 40 -3.83 -6.29 -1.47
C CYS A 40 -3.08 -5.06 -0.95
N ALA A 41 -3.52 -4.48 0.17
CA ALA A 41 -2.82 -3.36 0.77
C ALA A 41 -1.42 -3.78 1.24
N TRP A 42 -1.29 -4.95 1.88
CA TRP A 42 -0.01 -5.49 2.35
C TRP A 42 0.98 -5.79 1.22
N ILE A 43 0.52 -6.35 0.09
CA ILE A 43 1.40 -6.60 -1.05
C ILE A 43 1.87 -5.28 -1.68
N LYS A 44 0.99 -4.27 -1.73
CA LYS A 44 1.30 -2.96 -2.33
C LYS A 44 2.40 -2.21 -1.58
N TRP A 45 2.55 -2.45 -0.27
CA TRP A 45 3.66 -1.91 0.52
C TRP A 45 5.04 -2.33 0.00
N GLY A 46 5.16 -3.42 -0.77
CA GLY A 46 6.40 -3.80 -1.43
C GLY A 46 6.98 -2.69 -2.31
N ILE A 47 6.13 -1.89 -2.97
CA ILE A 47 6.57 -0.76 -3.81
C ILE A 47 7.17 0.36 -2.95
N VAL A 48 6.57 0.62 -1.78
CA VAL A 48 7.06 1.63 -0.85
C VAL A 48 8.40 1.18 -0.25
N VAL A 49 8.50 -0.08 0.15
CA VAL A 49 9.75 -0.66 0.69
C VAL A 49 10.86 -0.65 -0.36
N ALA A 50 10.55 -0.99 -1.62
CA ALA A 50 11.51 -0.90 -2.72
C ALA A 50 12.02 0.55 -2.92
N ASN A 51 11.12 1.54 -2.93
CA ASN A 51 11.52 2.95 -2.98
C ASN A 51 12.37 3.39 -1.78
N ILE A 52 12.14 2.83 -0.59
CA ILE A 52 12.98 3.13 0.58
C ILE A 52 14.35 2.46 0.45
N ALA A 53 14.41 1.23 -0.07
CA ALA A 53 15.67 0.52 -0.31
C ALA A 53 16.53 1.26 -1.36
N ASP A 54 15.90 1.80 -2.40
CA ASP A 54 16.54 2.61 -3.44
C ASP A 54 17.16 3.90 -2.90
N LEU A 55 16.88 4.29 -1.65
CA LEU A 55 17.55 5.44 -1.05
C LEU A 55 19.06 5.24 -0.93
N LYS A 56 19.53 4.00 -0.83
CA LYS A 56 20.96 3.66 -0.78
C LYS A 56 21.64 3.75 -2.14
N VAL A 57 20.87 3.75 -3.23
CA VAL A 57 21.37 3.81 -4.59
C VAL A 57 21.79 5.24 -4.93
N PRO A 58 22.90 5.45 -5.68
CA PRO A 58 23.29 6.76 -6.18
C PRO A 58 22.18 7.41 -7.01
N ALA A 59 21.97 8.71 -6.82
CA ALA A 59 20.85 9.44 -7.44
C ALA A 59 20.89 9.47 -8.98
N GLU A 60 22.06 9.24 -9.58
CA GLU A 60 22.23 9.17 -11.03
C GLU A 60 21.55 7.94 -11.64
N ASN A 61 21.57 6.82 -10.94
CA ASN A 61 21.04 5.53 -11.38
C ASN A 61 19.52 5.41 -11.20
N ILE A 62 18.90 6.32 -10.45
CA ILE A 62 17.45 6.32 -10.20
C ILE A 62 16.72 6.85 -11.43
N SER A 63 15.71 6.15 -11.95
CA SER A 63 14.94 6.64 -13.11
C SER A 63 14.00 7.80 -12.75
N ALA A 64 14.18 8.98 -13.37
CA ALA A 64 13.30 10.13 -13.15
C ALA A 64 11.87 9.86 -13.62
N ASN A 65 11.71 9.25 -14.80
CA ASN A 65 10.40 8.93 -15.36
C ASN A 65 9.63 7.96 -14.45
N GLN A 66 10.31 6.97 -13.87
CA GLN A 66 9.70 6.03 -12.94
C GLN A 66 9.21 6.75 -11.67
N GLN A 67 10.05 7.60 -11.07
CA GLN A 67 9.66 8.37 -9.90
C GLN A 67 8.50 9.33 -10.20
N PHE A 68 8.47 9.94 -11.38
CA PHE A 68 7.36 10.78 -11.82
C PHE A 68 6.03 10.01 -11.93
N VAL A 69 6.06 8.83 -12.54
CA VAL A 69 4.88 7.96 -12.66
C VAL A 69 4.39 7.51 -11.27
N LEU A 70 5.29 7.20 -10.35
CA LEU A 70 4.94 6.84 -8.96
C LEU A 70 4.26 7.99 -8.22
N ILE A 71 4.73 9.23 -8.41
CA ILE A 71 4.11 10.43 -7.84
C ILE A 71 2.68 10.59 -8.36
N LEU A 72 2.51 10.60 -9.68
CA LEU A 72 1.21 10.82 -10.34
C LEU A 72 0.20 9.73 -9.98
N SER A 73 0.62 8.46 -10.09
CA SER A 73 -0.23 7.33 -9.78
C SER A 73 -0.60 7.29 -8.30
N GLY A 74 0.36 7.44 -7.39
CA GLY A 74 0.09 7.44 -5.95
C GLY A 74 -0.83 8.59 -5.52
N ALA A 75 -0.65 9.80 -6.06
CA ALA A 75 -1.51 10.94 -5.73
C ALA A 75 -2.95 10.73 -6.22
N THR A 76 -3.09 10.25 -7.46
CA THR A 76 -4.39 9.93 -8.06
C THR A 76 -5.07 8.86 -7.21
N TRP A 77 -4.41 7.71 -7.00
CA TRP A 77 -4.99 6.59 -6.27
C TRP A 77 -5.27 6.89 -4.80
N THR A 78 -4.52 7.80 -4.16
CA THR A 78 -4.81 8.23 -2.78
C THR A 78 -6.22 8.83 -2.68
N LYS A 79 -6.61 9.69 -3.64
CA LYS A 79 -7.98 10.24 -3.71
C LYS A 79 -9.01 9.14 -3.95
N TRP A 80 -8.78 8.27 -4.94
CA TRP A 80 -9.73 7.21 -5.30
C TRP A 80 -9.95 6.17 -4.18
N CYS A 81 -8.96 5.94 -3.31
CA CYS A 81 -9.12 5.02 -2.17
C CYS A 81 -10.24 5.45 -1.20
N THR A 82 -10.55 6.75 -1.12
CA THR A 82 -11.67 7.25 -0.30
C THR A 82 -13.04 6.87 -0.84
N GLN A 83 -13.13 6.55 -2.14
CA GLN A 83 -14.38 6.20 -2.83
C GLN A 83 -14.62 4.68 -2.88
N VAL A 84 -13.62 3.87 -2.51
CA VAL A 84 -13.73 2.41 -2.51
C VAL A 84 -14.52 1.97 -1.27
N THR A 85 -15.61 1.24 -1.49
CA THR A 85 -16.42 0.64 -0.41
C THR A 85 -16.13 -0.87 -0.30
N PRO A 86 -15.78 -1.40 0.88
CA PRO A 86 -15.59 -0.70 2.16
C PRO A 86 -14.28 0.11 2.21
N PHE A 87 -14.29 1.22 2.97
CA PHE A 87 -13.13 2.10 3.09
C PHE A 87 -11.91 1.36 3.66
N ASN A 88 -10.77 1.51 3.00
CA ASN A 88 -9.51 0.89 3.39
C ASN A 88 -8.42 1.96 3.59
N ALA A 89 -8.23 2.37 4.85
CA ALA A 89 -7.22 3.34 5.24
C ALA A 89 -5.79 2.88 4.90
N ASN A 90 -5.50 1.58 4.95
CA ASN A 90 -4.17 1.04 4.65
C ASN A 90 -3.82 1.19 3.16
N LEU A 91 -4.79 0.93 2.28
CA LEU A 91 -4.62 1.13 0.84
C LEU A 91 -4.37 2.61 0.50
N MET A 92 -5.09 3.52 1.17
CA MET A 92 -4.87 4.96 1.05
C MET A 92 -3.47 5.35 1.54
N ALA A 93 -3.08 4.87 2.73
CA ALA A 93 -1.77 5.13 3.32
C ALA A 93 -0.64 4.66 2.40
N CYS A 94 -0.71 3.44 1.87
CA CYS A 94 0.32 2.92 0.97
C CYS A 94 0.53 3.80 -0.27
N ASN A 95 -0.55 4.28 -0.90
CA ASN A 95 -0.43 5.19 -2.05
C ASN A 95 0.18 6.55 -1.66
N PHE A 96 -0.23 7.08 -0.50
CA PHE A 96 0.30 8.33 0.02
C PHE A 96 1.81 8.23 0.31
N PHE A 97 2.24 7.19 1.03
CA PHE A 97 3.66 6.97 1.33
C PHE A 97 4.48 6.69 0.08
N MET A 98 3.92 5.98 -0.90
CA MET A 98 4.55 5.79 -2.20
C MET A 98 4.83 7.14 -2.87
N THR A 99 3.84 8.04 -2.95
CA THR A 99 4.03 9.39 -3.48
C THR A 99 5.09 10.18 -2.70
N CYS A 100 5.04 10.18 -1.37
CA CYS A 100 6.02 10.90 -0.55
C CYS A 100 7.45 10.39 -0.77
N SER A 101 7.65 9.07 -0.78
CA SER A 101 8.96 8.45 -1.03
C SER A 101 9.49 8.78 -2.44
N ALA A 102 8.61 8.82 -3.43
CA ALA A 102 8.98 9.14 -4.81
C ALA A 102 9.33 10.62 -5.00
N ILE A 103 8.61 11.54 -4.34
CA ILE A 103 8.96 12.97 -4.29
C ILE A 103 10.35 13.17 -3.69
N TYR A 104 10.68 12.45 -2.62
CA TYR A 104 11.98 12.54 -1.98
C TYR A 104 13.11 12.05 -2.93
N GLN A 105 12.93 10.92 -3.59
CA GLN A 105 13.90 10.43 -4.59
C GLN A 105 14.06 11.39 -5.77
N MET A 106 12.96 11.94 -6.28
CA MET A 106 12.98 12.93 -7.35
C MET A 106 13.79 14.17 -6.94
N SER A 107 13.57 14.66 -5.72
CA SER A 107 14.29 15.82 -5.18
C SER A 107 15.80 15.56 -5.11
N ARG A 108 16.22 14.35 -4.71
CA ARG A 108 17.63 13.94 -4.71
C ARG A 108 18.22 13.90 -6.12
N LYS A 109 17.48 13.37 -7.09
CA LYS A 109 17.92 13.33 -8.48
C LYS A 109 18.08 14.72 -9.08
N LEU A 110 17.12 15.62 -8.86
CA LEU A 110 17.19 17.00 -9.34
C LEU A 110 18.41 17.75 -8.80
N ARG A 111 18.72 17.59 -7.50
CA ARG A 111 19.93 18.19 -6.89
C ARG A 111 21.22 17.64 -7.49
N ALA A 112 21.29 16.33 -7.71
CA ALA A 112 22.45 15.70 -8.36
C ALA A 112 22.63 16.17 -9.81
N SER A 113 21.54 16.27 -10.58
CA SER A 113 21.58 16.79 -11.95
C SER A 113 22.01 18.25 -12.02
N TYR A 114 21.55 19.11 -11.11
CA TYR A 114 21.97 20.51 -11.03
C TYR A 114 23.47 20.64 -10.73
N SER A 115 23.99 19.83 -9.80
CA SER A 115 25.41 19.83 -9.46
C SER A 115 26.30 19.38 -10.62
N LYS A 116 25.81 18.52 -11.52
CA LYS A 116 26.55 18.07 -12.72
C LYS A 116 26.59 19.11 -13.84
N SER A 117 25.66 20.04 -13.85
CA SER A 117 25.53 21.08 -14.89
C SER A 117 26.42 22.31 -14.63
N LYS A 118 27.02 22.41 -13.44
CA LYS A 118 27.91 23.48 -13.02
C LYS A 118 29.35 22.99 -13.06
#